data_AF-A0A2H3FJT4-F1
#
_entry.id   AF-A0A2H3FJT4-F1
#
_cell.length_a   1.000
_cell.length_b   1.000
_cell.length_c   1.000
_cell.angle_alpha   90.00
_cell.angle_beta   90.00
_cell.angle_gamma   90.00
#
_symmetry.space_group_name_H-M   'P 1'
#
loop_
_entity.id
_entity.type
_entity.pdbx_description
1 polymer ?
#
loop_
_entity_poly.entity_id
_entity_poly.type
_entity_poly.pdbx_seq_one_letter_code
_entity_poly.pdbx_strand_id
1 'polypeptide(L)'
;MTGLATFTDAIVTLRPSQLQKLESLGLYYNSPGPAIICIECGFAINPTRAPRHPGDKHHIAKSARRGLKPLIYSLNLPNPETLPLRPNGSPPHPNLTVYKGSACKHCGLRSISEKVLLAHVKSKHSKDIKLAARQQTRHWLSDHNQQGLSFQSWSANDIRRSWIITDNNPSRGSLPCSTLLQACPDAVKLLAQKLFADECARLGGVEGGRTRRYDSAAPVSIALQTNWMRRTGWEMMFKDTRRDILVALTELPNRRTNQPMPLGIQGEEVIYSLARDERKLASMMVALDRLLDQCGEAVRRTDVCLRRWLRSRFPDRPYKAPFELVAKPSSEKVYRKELKRFICFWLRLSRLLPTTMRAITGRGLNRHQFRALRELRVDDIWQSEEPADMGRTDNQDGGQSMNDHESGDDGGEEEENDDDDYGDEEDEGEDEK
;
A
#
# COMPACT_ATOMS: atom_id res chain seq x y z
N MET A 1 -42.45 33.60 -15.78
CA MET A 1 -43.28 32.53 -16.35
C MET A 1 -42.72 32.19 -17.71
N THR A 2 -41.92 31.12 -17.81
CA THR A 2 -41.31 30.69 -19.06
C THR A 2 -41.18 29.16 -19.05
N GLY A 3 -42.06 28.53 -19.83
CA GLY A 3 -41.88 27.25 -20.54
C GLY A 3 -41.39 26.02 -19.77
N LEU A 4 -42.32 25.30 -19.14
CA LEU A 4 -42.17 23.86 -18.90
C LEU A 4 -42.27 23.13 -20.25
N ALA A 5 -41.13 22.71 -20.81
CA ALA A 5 -41.10 21.78 -21.92
C ALA A 5 -41.46 20.39 -21.39
N THR A 6 -42.72 20.00 -21.56
CA THR A 6 -43.19 18.63 -21.34
C THR A 6 -42.61 17.73 -22.43
N PHE A 7 -41.64 16.91 -22.08
CA PHE A 7 -41.24 15.75 -22.87
C PHE A 7 -42.40 14.75 -22.88
N THR A 8 -43.21 14.77 -23.94
CA THR A 8 -44.17 13.71 -24.26
C THR A 8 -43.41 12.53 -24.87
N ASP A 9 -42.81 11.69 -24.01
CA ASP A 9 -42.21 10.42 -24.44
C ASP A 9 -43.32 9.40 -24.68
N ALA A 10 -43.52 9.04 -25.95
CA ALA A 10 -44.17 7.79 -26.30
C ALA A 10 -43.33 6.65 -25.72
N ILE A 11 -43.85 5.96 -24.70
CA ILE A 11 -43.19 4.78 -24.11
C ILE A 11 -43.10 3.71 -25.20
N VAL A 12 -41.93 3.61 -25.85
CA VAL A 12 -41.65 2.51 -26.78
C VAL A 12 -41.65 1.23 -25.96
N THR A 13 -42.75 0.49 -26.06
CA THR A 13 -42.94 -0.78 -25.35
C THR A 13 -42.35 -1.89 -26.21
N LEU A 14 -41.18 -2.39 -25.80
CA LEU A 14 -40.54 -3.53 -26.46
C LEU A 14 -41.40 -4.79 -26.33
N ARG A 15 -41.45 -5.61 -27.40
CA ARG A 15 -42.09 -6.92 -27.31
C ARG A 15 -41.33 -7.83 -26.33
N PRO A 16 -42.00 -8.75 -25.63
CA PRO A 16 -41.33 -9.66 -24.68
C PRO A 16 -40.15 -10.43 -25.29
N SER A 17 -40.24 -10.85 -26.56
CA SER A 17 -39.15 -11.52 -27.28
C SER A 17 -37.93 -10.61 -27.55
N GLN A 18 -38.15 -9.30 -27.65
CA GLN A 18 -37.06 -8.31 -27.79
C GLN A 18 -36.38 -8.04 -26.45
N LEU A 19 -37.14 -8.00 -25.35
CA LEU A 19 -36.61 -7.87 -23.99
C LEU A 19 -35.77 -9.10 -23.61
N GLN A 20 -36.32 -10.30 -23.80
CA GLN A 20 -35.61 -11.56 -23.53
C GLN A 20 -34.29 -11.66 -24.32
N LYS A 21 -34.27 -11.13 -25.55
CA LYS A 21 -33.06 -11.07 -26.36
C LYS A 21 -32.02 -10.09 -25.79
N LEU A 22 -32.43 -8.93 -25.29
CA LEU A 22 -31.52 -8.00 -24.62
C LEU A 22 -30.95 -8.61 -23.33
N GLU A 23 -31.81 -9.25 -22.52
CA GLU A 23 -31.41 -9.94 -21.29
C GLU A 23 -30.42 -11.08 -21.56
N SER A 24 -30.63 -11.88 -22.62
CA SER A 24 -29.70 -12.94 -23.04
C SER A 24 -28.30 -12.42 -23.44
N LEU A 25 -28.19 -11.13 -23.71
CA LEU A 25 -26.95 -10.44 -24.08
C LEU A 25 -26.40 -9.55 -22.94
N GLY A 26 -26.96 -9.67 -21.73
CA GLY A 26 -26.56 -8.86 -20.57
C GLY A 26 -26.95 -7.39 -20.67
N LEU A 27 -27.94 -7.05 -21.51
CA LEU A 27 -28.42 -5.69 -21.73
C LEU A 27 -29.80 -5.50 -21.09
N TYR A 28 -29.95 -4.42 -20.34
CA TYR A 28 -31.22 -4.02 -19.74
C TYR A 28 -31.74 -2.74 -20.37
N TYR A 29 -33.00 -2.75 -20.82
CA TYR A 29 -33.68 -1.55 -21.29
C TYR A 29 -34.37 -0.85 -20.13
N ASN A 30 -33.96 0.37 -19.82
CA ASN A 30 -34.55 1.18 -18.77
C ASN A 30 -35.70 2.05 -19.29
N SER A 31 -36.81 2.06 -18.57
CA SER A 31 -37.96 2.95 -18.73
C SER A 31 -38.36 3.44 -17.34
N PRO A 32 -38.62 4.75 -17.12
CA PRO A 32 -38.95 5.81 -18.09
C PRO A 32 -37.76 6.61 -18.63
N GLY A 33 -36.51 6.34 -18.22
CA GLY A 33 -35.34 6.99 -18.81
C GLY A 33 -34.76 6.11 -19.93
N PRO A 34 -35.13 6.32 -21.22
CA PRO A 34 -34.82 5.39 -22.30
C PRO A 34 -33.31 5.23 -22.47
N ALA A 35 -32.77 4.17 -21.91
CA ALA A 35 -31.34 3.89 -21.87
C ALA A 35 -31.12 2.38 -21.93
N ILE A 36 -29.99 1.97 -22.52
CA ILE A 36 -29.56 0.58 -22.49
C ILE A 36 -28.38 0.46 -21.56
N ILE A 37 -28.54 -0.36 -20.54
CA ILE A 37 -27.58 -0.56 -19.46
C ILE A 37 -26.93 -1.93 -19.66
N CYS A 38 -25.61 -1.98 -19.61
CA CYS A 38 -24.92 -3.25 -19.47
C CYS A 38 -25.01 -3.70 -18.01
N ILE A 39 -25.55 -4.90 -17.77
CA ILE A 39 -25.69 -5.44 -16.42
C ILE A 39 -24.30 -5.76 -15.83
N GLU A 40 -23.39 -6.30 -16.64
CA GLU A 40 -22.03 -6.67 -16.20
C GLU A 40 -21.14 -5.44 -15.96
N CYS A 41 -21.19 -4.42 -16.83
CA CYS A 41 -20.39 -3.21 -16.65
C CYS A 41 -21.02 -2.18 -15.71
N GLY A 42 -22.34 -2.24 -15.48
CA GLY A 42 -23.05 -1.39 -14.51
C GLY A 42 -23.22 0.07 -14.93
N PHE A 43 -23.25 0.37 -16.24
CA PHE A 43 -23.51 1.72 -16.77
C PHE A 43 -24.31 1.69 -18.07
N ALA A 44 -24.91 2.83 -18.43
CA ALA A 44 -25.65 3.01 -19.67
C ALA A 44 -24.69 3.17 -20.86
N ILE A 45 -24.88 2.35 -21.90
CA ILE A 45 -24.06 2.33 -23.10
C ILE A 45 -24.63 3.29 -24.13
N ASN A 46 -23.75 4.02 -24.82
CA ASN A 46 -24.16 4.83 -25.96
C ASN A 46 -24.81 3.96 -27.06
N PRO A 47 -25.97 4.35 -27.63
CA PRO A 47 -26.69 3.55 -28.63
C PRO A 47 -25.86 3.18 -29.87
N THR A 48 -24.87 4.00 -30.23
CA THR A 48 -23.95 3.70 -31.35
C THR A 48 -22.99 2.56 -31.03
N ARG A 49 -22.60 2.41 -29.75
CA ARG A 49 -21.67 1.40 -29.25
C ARG A 49 -22.38 0.15 -28.73
N ALA A 50 -23.63 0.28 -28.29
CA ALA A 50 -24.42 -0.81 -27.71
C ALA A 50 -24.49 -2.10 -28.56
N PRO A 51 -24.54 -2.07 -29.91
CA PRO A 51 -24.52 -3.30 -30.71
C PRO A 51 -23.17 -4.05 -30.71
N ARG A 52 -22.07 -3.32 -30.51
CA ARG A 52 -20.70 -3.89 -30.54
C ARG A 52 -20.21 -4.27 -29.15
N HIS A 53 -20.60 -3.49 -28.13
CA HIS A 53 -20.17 -3.63 -26.74
C HIS A 53 -20.24 -5.06 -26.17
N PRO A 54 -21.32 -5.84 -26.34
CA PRO A 54 -21.36 -7.22 -25.83
C PRO A 54 -20.31 -8.14 -26.47
N GLY A 55 -19.91 -7.87 -27.72
CA GLY A 55 -18.82 -8.60 -28.37
C GLY A 55 -17.44 -8.14 -27.93
N ASP A 56 -17.26 -6.83 -27.81
CA ASP A 56 -15.95 -6.23 -27.56
C ASP A 56 -15.52 -6.36 -26.09
N LYS A 57 -16.46 -6.28 -25.14
CA LYS A 57 -16.19 -6.32 -23.69
C LYS A 57 -16.53 -7.65 -23.01
N HIS A 58 -17.48 -8.40 -23.55
CA HIS A 58 -17.97 -9.66 -22.95
C HIS A 58 -17.78 -10.88 -23.88
N HIS A 59 -17.02 -10.72 -24.97
CA HIS A 59 -16.71 -11.78 -25.93
C HIS A 59 -17.92 -12.53 -26.52
N ILE A 60 -19.10 -11.89 -26.57
CA ILE A 60 -20.30 -12.51 -27.11
C ILE A 60 -20.19 -12.66 -28.65
N ALA A 61 -20.35 -13.90 -29.11
CA ALA A 61 -20.23 -14.28 -30.51
C ALA A 61 -21.16 -13.46 -31.42
N LYS A 62 -20.69 -13.18 -32.64
CA LYS A 62 -21.44 -12.40 -33.65
C LYS A 62 -22.78 -13.05 -34.03
N SER A 63 -22.87 -14.38 -33.96
CA SER A 63 -24.10 -15.15 -34.19
C SER A 63 -25.19 -14.82 -33.16
N ALA A 64 -24.84 -14.76 -31.88
CA ALA A 64 -25.76 -14.43 -30.79
C ALA A 64 -26.24 -12.96 -30.85
N ARG A 65 -25.40 -12.04 -31.33
CA ARG A 65 -25.73 -10.62 -31.51
C ARG A 65 -26.53 -10.31 -32.78
N ARG A 66 -26.88 -11.31 -33.59
CA ARG A 66 -27.57 -11.11 -34.88
C ARG A 66 -28.88 -10.36 -34.67
N GLY A 67 -29.10 -9.26 -35.39
CA GLY A 67 -30.31 -8.45 -35.29
C GLY A 67 -30.39 -7.52 -34.07
N LEU A 68 -29.33 -7.42 -33.25
CA LEU A 68 -29.24 -6.43 -32.17
C LEU A 68 -29.15 -5.00 -32.74
N LYS A 69 -28.26 -4.77 -33.72
CA LYS A 69 -28.05 -3.45 -34.36
C LYS A 69 -29.37 -2.77 -34.83
N PRO A 70 -30.21 -3.41 -35.66
CA PRO A 70 -31.50 -2.81 -36.06
C PRO A 70 -32.48 -2.62 -34.89
N LEU A 71 -32.45 -3.49 -33.88
CA LEU A 71 -33.28 -3.33 -32.67
C LEU A 71 -32.89 -2.06 -31.89
N ILE A 72 -31.60 -1.85 -31.64
CA ILE A 72 -31.10 -0.68 -30.90
C ILE A 72 -31.44 0.62 -31.64
N TYR A 73 -31.24 0.67 -32.96
CA TYR A 73 -31.57 1.87 -33.74
C TYR A 73 -33.06 2.13 -33.83
N SER A 74 -33.90 1.08 -33.84
CA SER A 74 -35.37 1.27 -33.83
C SER A 74 -35.88 1.93 -32.55
N LEU A 75 -35.09 1.92 -31.47
CA LEU A 75 -35.45 2.51 -30.17
C LEU A 75 -35.12 4.00 -30.07
N ASN A 76 -34.41 4.60 -31.04
CA ASN A 76 -34.06 6.04 -31.07
C ASN A 76 -33.58 6.60 -29.73
N LEU A 77 -32.73 5.84 -29.03
CA LEU A 77 -32.32 6.18 -27.67
C LEU A 77 -31.43 7.43 -27.63
N PRO A 78 -31.59 8.32 -26.64
CA PRO A 78 -30.70 9.46 -26.43
C PRO A 78 -29.32 9.01 -25.91
N ASN A 79 -28.34 9.90 -25.99
CA ASN A 79 -27.01 9.67 -25.40
C ASN A 79 -27.15 9.62 -23.87
N PRO A 80 -26.57 8.62 -23.16
CA PRO A 80 -26.52 8.57 -21.70
C PRO A 80 -26.09 9.88 -21.02
N GLU A 81 -25.19 10.62 -21.64
CA GLU A 81 -24.71 11.92 -21.13
C GLU A 81 -25.75 13.04 -21.24
N THR A 82 -26.80 12.87 -22.04
CA THR A 82 -27.88 13.85 -22.19
C THR A 82 -29.11 13.50 -21.36
N LEU A 83 -29.12 12.34 -20.71
CA LEU A 83 -30.25 11.89 -19.90
C LEU A 83 -30.47 12.77 -18.66
N PRO A 84 -31.73 12.99 -18.27
CA PRO A 84 -32.05 13.69 -17.02
C PRO A 84 -31.53 12.89 -15.83
N LEU A 85 -31.02 13.60 -14.83
CA LEU A 85 -30.58 13.01 -13.57
C LEU A 85 -31.79 12.55 -12.77
N ARG A 86 -31.69 11.38 -12.12
CA ARG A 86 -32.70 10.98 -11.14
C ARG A 86 -32.66 11.93 -9.93
N PRO A 87 -33.79 12.19 -9.26
CA PRO A 87 -33.80 13.00 -8.05
C PRO A 87 -32.88 12.42 -6.97
N ASN A 88 -32.21 13.30 -6.20
CA ASN A 88 -31.45 12.86 -5.02
C ASN A 88 -32.40 12.22 -3.99
N GLY A 89 -31.99 11.12 -3.38
CA GLY A 89 -32.85 10.31 -2.50
C GLY A 89 -33.74 9.31 -3.26
N SER A 90 -33.41 9.02 -4.52
CA SER A 90 -34.03 7.91 -5.25
C SER A 90 -33.49 6.56 -4.76
N PRO A 91 -34.28 5.47 -4.82
CA PRO A 91 -33.78 4.13 -4.54
C PRO A 91 -32.71 3.71 -5.57
N PRO A 92 -31.76 2.83 -5.18
CA PRO A 92 -30.70 2.38 -6.06
C PRO A 92 -31.29 1.72 -7.31
N HIS A 93 -30.79 2.11 -8.48
CA HIS A 93 -31.10 1.40 -9.71
C HIS A 93 -30.39 0.03 -9.69
N PRO A 94 -31.09 -1.10 -9.95
CA PRO A 94 -30.54 -2.43 -9.74
C PRO A 94 -29.35 -2.76 -10.65
N ASN A 95 -29.33 -2.20 -11.86
CA ASN A 95 -28.32 -2.51 -12.88
C ASN A 95 -27.21 -1.45 -13.03
N LEU A 96 -27.12 -0.47 -12.12
CA LEU A 96 -26.07 0.58 -12.16
C LEU A 96 -25.11 0.46 -10.98
N THR A 97 -23.83 0.72 -11.24
CA THR A 97 -22.78 0.68 -10.22
C THR A 97 -22.99 1.77 -9.16
N VAL A 98 -22.89 1.38 -7.89
CA VAL A 98 -22.95 2.29 -6.74
C VAL A 98 -21.55 2.72 -6.36
N TYR A 99 -21.29 4.02 -6.40
CA TYR A 99 -20.03 4.63 -5.99
C TYR A 99 -20.14 5.21 -4.58
N LYS A 100 -19.14 4.97 -3.73
CA LYS A 100 -19.05 5.59 -2.40
C LYS A 100 -18.18 6.84 -2.47
N GLY A 101 -18.70 7.97 -2.02
CA GLY A 101 -17.94 9.22 -2.01
C GLY A 101 -18.48 10.23 -1.01
N SER A 102 -18.10 11.48 -1.26
CA SER A 102 -18.48 12.61 -0.44
C SER A 102 -18.96 13.78 -1.32
N ALA A 103 -19.69 14.71 -0.72
CA ALA A 103 -20.10 15.95 -1.37
C ALA A 103 -19.72 17.18 -0.53
N CYS A 104 -19.35 18.28 -1.17
CA CYS A 104 -19.13 19.56 -0.50
C CYS A 104 -20.46 20.12 0.01
N LYS A 105 -20.54 20.50 1.29
CA LYS A 105 -21.76 21.06 1.91
C LYS A 105 -22.13 22.46 1.40
N HIS A 106 -21.15 23.19 0.83
CA HIS A 106 -21.33 24.59 0.42
C HIS A 106 -21.81 24.75 -1.02
N CYS A 107 -21.33 23.89 -1.93
CA CYS A 107 -21.64 24.00 -3.36
C CYS A 107 -22.20 22.70 -3.97
N GLY A 108 -22.26 21.62 -3.20
CA GLY A 108 -22.77 20.33 -3.67
C GLY A 108 -21.84 19.57 -4.63
N LEU A 109 -20.59 20.02 -4.84
CA LEU A 109 -19.62 19.29 -5.67
C LEU A 109 -19.37 17.89 -5.11
N ARG A 110 -19.39 16.87 -5.98
CA ARG A 110 -19.29 15.45 -5.60
C ARG A 110 -17.97 14.85 -6.05
N SER A 111 -17.38 13.99 -5.23
CA SER A 111 -16.20 13.20 -5.61
C SER A 111 -16.10 11.91 -4.80
N ILE A 112 -15.51 10.88 -5.41
CA ILE A 112 -15.05 9.68 -4.71
C ILE A 112 -13.73 9.92 -3.96
N SER A 113 -12.97 10.95 -4.34
CA SER A 113 -11.68 11.26 -3.74
C SER A 113 -11.81 12.37 -2.70
N GLU A 114 -11.51 12.04 -1.45
CA GLU A 114 -11.48 13.01 -0.35
C GLU A 114 -10.43 14.11 -0.61
N LYS A 115 -9.29 13.78 -1.22
CA LYS A 115 -8.24 14.76 -1.56
C LYS A 115 -8.76 15.84 -2.51
N VAL A 116 -9.53 15.47 -3.53
CA VAL A 116 -10.11 16.40 -4.51
C VAL A 116 -11.09 17.35 -3.83
N LEU A 117 -11.94 16.83 -2.92
CA LEU A 117 -12.89 17.66 -2.18
C LEU A 117 -12.20 18.60 -1.18
N LEU A 118 -11.17 18.13 -0.48
CA LEU A 118 -10.41 18.97 0.44
C LEU A 118 -9.69 20.13 -0.30
N ALA A 119 -9.07 19.84 -1.45
CA ALA A 119 -8.46 20.86 -2.29
C ALA A 119 -9.49 21.87 -2.84
N HIS A 120 -10.66 21.38 -3.24
CA HIS A 120 -11.78 22.22 -3.68
C HIS A 120 -12.29 23.14 -2.55
N VAL A 121 -12.59 22.59 -1.38
CA VAL A 121 -13.08 23.35 -0.22
C VAL A 121 -12.06 24.43 0.17
N LYS A 122 -10.78 24.08 0.23
CA LYS A 122 -9.70 25.03 0.57
C LYS A 122 -9.59 26.18 -0.43
N SER A 123 -9.77 25.91 -1.73
CA SER A 123 -9.61 26.92 -2.79
C SER A 123 -10.85 27.78 -2.99
N LYS A 124 -12.05 27.18 -3.03
CA LYS A 124 -13.31 27.87 -3.36
C LYS A 124 -14.11 28.33 -2.13
N HIS A 125 -13.94 27.69 -0.98
CA HIS A 125 -14.72 27.95 0.25
C HIS A 125 -13.84 28.43 1.42
N SER A 126 -12.71 29.08 1.13
CA SER A 126 -11.77 29.55 2.16
C SER A 126 -12.36 30.55 3.16
N LYS A 127 -13.36 31.35 2.74
CA LYS A 127 -14.05 32.31 3.60
C LYS A 127 -14.96 31.62 4.61
N ASP A 128 -15.70 30.60 4.18
CA ASP A 128 -16.62 29.82 5.01
C ASP A 128 -15.85 29.03 6.08
N ILE A 129 -14.67 28.49 5.71
CA ILE A 129 -13.75 27.82 6.63
C ILE A 129 -13.25 28.79 7.72
N LYS A 130 -12.86 30.01 7.34
CA LYS A 130 -12.38 31.03 8.29
C LYS A 130 -13.49 31.50 9.23
N LEU A 131 -14.73 31.59 8.74
CA LEU A 131 -15.88 31.97 9.55
C LEU A 131 -16.19 30.90 10.60
N ALA A 132 -16.22 29.64 10.18
CA ALA A 132 -16.51 28.51 11.05
C ALA A 132 -15.37 28.24 12.07
N ALA A 133 -14.11 28.46 11.68
CA ALA A 133 -12.96 28.40 12.60
C ALA A 133 -12.97 29.49 13.69
N ARG A 134 -13.66 30.63 13.48
CA ARG A 134 -13.84 31.67 14.51
C ARG A 134 -14.93 31.33 15.52
N GLN A 135 -15.87 30.47 15.16
CA GLN A 135 -17.02 30.12 15.99
C GLN A 135 -16.79 28.86 16.82
N GLN A 136 -15.82 28.00 16.44
CA GLN A 136 -15.57 26.72 17.12
C GLN A 136 -14.07 26.48 17.37
N THR A 137 -13.74 26.01 18.57
CA THR A 137 -12.36 25.78 19.03
C THR A 137 -11.68 24.57 18.37
N ARG A 138 -12.45 23.68 17.72
CA ARG A 138 -11.96 22.53 16.95
C ARG A 138 -12.78 22.40 15.66
N HIS A 139 -12.23 22.87 14.56
CA HIS A 139 -12.89 22.91 13.25
C HIS A 139 -12.03 22.19 12.21
N TRP A 140 -12.51 21.07 11.64
CA TRP A 140 -11.77 20.31 10.64
C TRP A 140 -12.26 20.61 9.22
N LEU A 141 -11.34 20.58 8.24
CA LEU A 141 -11.68 20.77 6.83
C LEU A 141 -12.70 19.75 6.30
N SER A 142 -12.68 18.52 6.84
CA SER A 142 -13.62 17.47 6.43
C SER A 142 -15.05 17.71 6.96
N ASP A 143 -15.24 18.62 7.92
CA ASP A 143 -16.57 18.97 8.44
C ASP A 143 -17.40 19.75 7.39
N HIS A 144 -16.75 20.32 6.37
CA HIS A 144 -17.41 20.93 5.22
C HIS A 144 -17.78 19.93 4.12
N ASN A 145 -17.47 18.65 4.31
CA ASN A 145 -17.86 17.57 3.41
C ASN A 145 -18.93 16.70 4.07
N GLN A 146 -19.96 16.34 3.32
CA GLN A 146 -20.89 15.30 3.69
C GLN A 146 -20.29 13.96 3.23
N GLN A 147 -19.82 13.18 4.20
CA GLN A 147 -19.19 11.87 3.96
C GLN A 147 -20.23 10.74 3.94
N GLY A 148 -19.84 9.60 3.37
CA GLY A 148 -20.63 8.37 3.42
C GLY A 148 -21.83 8.38 2.48
N LEU A 149 -21.77 9.17 1.41
CA LEU A 149 -22.81 9.21 0.40
C LEU A 149 -22.61 8.10 -0.64
N SER A 150 -23.71 7.46 -1.01
CA SER A 150 -23.77 6.53 -2.13
C SER A 150 -24.31 7.25 -3.36
N PHE A 151 -23.61 7.13 -4.47
CA PHE A 151 -23.91 7.79 -5.73
C PHE A 151 -24.15 6.77 -6.85
N GLN A 152 -25.04 7.10 -7.77
CA GLN A 152 -25.18 6.41 -9.06
C GLN A 152 -25.17 7.43 -10.20
N SER A 153 -24.67 7.01 -11.35
CA SER A 153 -24.62 7.80 -12.57
C SER A 153 -25.03 6.94 -13.77
N TRP A 154 -25.50 7.60 -14.84
CA TRP A 154 -25.78 6.91 -16.10
C TRP A 154 -24.49 6.48 -16.80
N SER A 155 -23.47 7.34 -16.79
CA SER A 155 -22.18 7.09 -17.42
C SER A 155 -21.19 6.46 -16.44
N ALA A 156 -20.23 5.70 -16.97
CA ALA A 156 -19.13 5.12 -16.20
C ALA A 156 -18.31 6.24 -15.53
N ASN A 157 -18.11 6.14 -14.21
CA ASN A 157 -17.26 7.04 -13.41
C ASN A 157 -17.62 8.54 -13.46
N ASP A 158 -18.81 8.93 -13.95
CA ASP A 158 -19.25 10.33 -13.96
C ASP A 158 -19.93 10.73 -12.65
N ILE A 159 -19.11 11.00 -11.64
CA ILE A 159 -19.57 11.40 -10.31
C ILE A 159 -20.15 12.82 -10.30
N ARG A 160 -19.76 13.67 -11.26
CA ARG A 160 -20.27 15.05 -11.35
C ARG A 160 -21.74 15.06 -11.76
N ARG A 161 -22.16 14.11 -12.61
CA ARG A 161 -23.54 13.89 -13.03
C ARG A 161 -24.16 12.68 -12.33
N SER A 162 -23.89 12.53 -11.04
CA SER A 162 -24.47 11.48 -10.20
C SER A 162 -25.66 12.00 -9.39
N TRP A 163 -26.51 11.10 -8.91
CA TRP A 163 -27.54 11.36 -7.89
C TRP A 163 -27.25 10.59 -6.59
N ILE A 164 -27.70 11.14 -5.46
CA ILE A 164 -27.55 10.48 -4.15
C ILE A 164 -28.63 9.40 -4.01
N ILE A 165 -28.23 8.24 -3.52
CA ILE A 165 -29.12 7.11 -3.25
C ILE A 165 -29.44 7.05 -1.76
N THR A 166 -30.71 6.81 -1.42
CA THR A 166 -31.15 6.46 -0.07
C THR A 166 -31.40 4.95 0.01
N ASP A 167 -30.64 4.28 0.87
CA ASP A 167 -30.96 2.89 1.25
C ASP A 167 -32.16 2.92 2.22
N ASN A 168 -33.37 2.96 1.67
CA ASN A 168 -34.62 2.76 2.43
C ASN A 168 -34.83 1.28 2.80
N ASN A 169 -33.79 0.59 3.25
CA ASN A 169 -33.95 -0.74 3.82
C ASN A 169 -33.72 -0.69 5.34
N PRO A 170 -34.80 -0.57 6.14
CA PRO A 170 -34.71 -0.61 7.61
C PRO A 170 -34.19 -1.96 8.13
N SER A 171 -34.03 -2.97 7.28
CA SER A 171 -33.52 -4.30 7.64
C SER A 171 -32.00 -4.47 7.44
N ARG A 172 -31.27 -3.44 7.03
CA ARG A 172 -29.79 -3.41 7.11
C ARG A 172 -29.34 -2.39 8.13
N GLY A 173 -29.71 -2.66 9.38
CA GLY A 173 -28.86 -2.27 10.51
C GLY A 173 -27.44 -2.74 10.24
N SER A 174 -26.50 -1.82 10.43
CA SER A 174 -25.06 -2.01 10.43
C SER A 174 -24.62 -3.42 10.85
N LEU A 175 -24.31 -4.27 9.86
CA LEU A 175 -23.62 -5.54 10.09
C LEU A 175 -22.20 -5.42 9.51
N PRO A 176 -21.18 -5.83 10.28
CA PRO A 176 -19.77 -5.61 9.96
C PRO A 176 -19.32 -6.47 8.78
N CYS A 177 -18.37 -5.90 8.02
CA CYS A 177 -17.63 -6.54 6.94
C CYS A 177 -16.90 -7.79 7.45
N SER A 178 -17.52 -8.95 7.33
CA SER A 178 -16.90 -10.26 7.52
C SER A 178 -17.75 -11.31 6.80
N THR A 179 -17.67 -11.36 5.47
CA THR A 179 -18.14 -12.53 4.73
C THR A 179 -17.30 -12.71 3.46
N LEU A 180 -16.26 -13.53 3.65
CA LEU A 180 -15.70 -14.51 2.71
C LEU A 180 -14.79 -14.03 1.57
N LEU A 181 -13.48 -14.12 1.88
CA LEU A 181 -12.42 -14.49 0.95
C LEU A 181 -12.85 -15.72 0.14
N GLN A 182 -13.03 -15.55 -1.16
CA GLN A 182 -13.11 -16.67 -2.09
C GLN A 182 -11.67 -17.11 -2.40
N ALA A 183 -11.38 -18.40 -2.27
CA ALA A 183 -10.06 -18.96 -2.56
C ALA A 183 -9.68 -18.70 -4.03
N CYS A 184 -8.40 -18.37 -4.24
CA CYS A 184 -7.82 -18.17 -5.57
C CYS A 184 -7.94 -19.48 -6.38
N PRO A 185 -8.39 -19.45 -7.66
CA PRO A 185 -8.50 -20.65 -8.49
C PRO A 185 -7.15 -21.37 -8.62
N ASP A 186 -7.16 -22.70 -8.48
CA ASP A 186 -5.95 -23.55 -8.46
C ASP A 186 -5.02 -23.36 -9.66
N ALA A 187 -5.56 -22.94 -10.81
CA ALA A 187 -4.80 -22.64 -12.01
C ALA A 187 -3.80 -21.48 -11.83
N VAL A 188 -4.14 -20.46 -11.04
CA VAL A 188 -3.28 -19.31 -10.76
C VAL A 188 -2.15 -19.71 -9.81
N LYS A 189 -2.46 -20.58 -8.83
CA LYS A 189 -1.47 -21.14 -7.91
C LYS A 189 -0.45 -22.04 -8.64
N LEU A 190 -0.92 -22.87 -9.58
CA LEU A 190 -0.06 -23.73 -10.40
C LEU A 190 0.86 -22.93 -11.33
N LEU A 191 0.36 -21.84 -11.93
CA LEU A 191 1.18 -20.96 -12.76
C LEU A 191 2.28 -20.27 -11.94
N ALA A 192 1.95 -19.76 -10.75
CA ALA A 192 2.91 -19.13 -9.86
C ALA A 192 4.00 -20.10 -9.40
N GLN A 193 3.64 -21.35 -9.08
CA GLN A 193 4.59 -22.41 -8.72
C GLN A 193 5.51 -22.77 -9.89
N LYS A 194 5.01 -22.77 -11.13
CA LYS A 194 5.82 -23.03 -12.32
C LYS A 194 6.86 -21.93 -12.56
N LEU A 195 6.43 -20.66 -12.48
CA LEU A 195 7.34 -19.51 -12.64
C LEU A 195 8.44 -19.51 -11.57
N PHE A 196 8.10 -19.86 -10.33
CA PHE A 196 9.07 -20.00 -9.24
C PHE A 196 10.11 -21.10 -9.50
N ALA A 197 9.67 -22.26 -9.98
CA ALA A 197 10.58 -23.37 -10.30
C ALA A 197 11.53 -23.04 -11.46
N ASP A 198 11.04 -22.35 -12.48
CA ASP A 198 11.84 -21.91 -13.63
C ASP A 198 12.92 -20.89 -13.19
N GLU A 199 12.60 -20.00 -12.24
CA GLU A 199 13.54 -19.01 -11.70
C GLU A 199 14.60 -19.64 -10.77
N CYS A 200 14.20 -20.60 -9.93
CA CYS A 200 15.17 -21.38 -9.13
C CYS A 200 16.16 -22.14 -10.01
N ALA A 201 15.71 -22.72 -11.13
CA ALA A 201 16.58 -23.41 -12.09
C ALA A 201 17.57 -22.45 -12.77
N ARG A 202 17.16 -21.20 -13.03
CA ARG A 202 18.02 -20.14 -13.58
C ARG A 202 19.11 -19.73 -12.59
N LEU A 203 18.77 -19.60 -11.30
CA LEU A 203 19.69 -19.19 -10.25
C LEU A 203 20.68 -20.30 -9.86
N GLY A 204 20.26 -21.56 -9.88
CA GLY A 204 21.16 -22.71 -9.64
C GLY A 204 22.30 -22.85 -10.67
N GLY A 205 22.16 -22.25 -11.86
CA GLY A 205 23.23 -22.20 -12.87
C GLY A 205 24.35 -21.18 -12.56
N VAL A 206 24.15 -20.28 -11.60
CA VAL A 206 25.07 -19.16 -11.31
C VAL A 206 26.01 -19.46 -10.12
N GLU A 207 25.71 -20.47 -9.31
CA GLU A 207 26.47 -20.79 -8.09
C GLU A 207 27.84 -21.44 -8.32
N GLY A 208 28.17 -21.86 -9.55
CA GLY A 208 29.47 -22.44 -9.91
C GLY A 208 30.64 -21.44 -10.02
N GLY A 209 30.42 -20.14 -9.77
CA GLY A 209 31.38 -19.08 -10.11
C GLY A 209 31.69 -18.10 -8.97
N ARG A 210 32.03 -18.56 -7.76
CA ARG A 210 32.61 -17.67 -6.73
C ARG A 210 34.00 -17.21 -7.17
N THR A 211 34.09 -15.97 -7.66
CA THR A 211 35.01 -14.88 -7.27
C THR A 211 35.07 -13.88 -8.42
N ARG A 212 34.01 -13.08 -8.62
CA ARG A 212 34.09 -11.89 -9.47
C ARG A 212 34.14 -10.68 -8.57
N ARG A 213 35.32 -10.05 -8.46
CA ARG A 213 35.43 -8.66 -8.03
C ARG A 213 34.45 -7.87 -8.90
N TYR A 214 33.48 -7.21 -8.28
CA TYR A 214 32.63 -6.25 -8.97
C TYR A 214 33.52 -5.05 -9.31
N ASP A 215 34.16 -5.09 -10.48
CA ASP A 215 34.73 -3.90 -11.08
C ASP A 215 33.56 -2.97 -11.43
N SER A 216 33.47 -1.91 -10.63
CA SER A 216 32.55 -0.79 -10.77
C SER A 216 32.84 -0.01 -12.05
N ALA A 217 32.28 -0.44 -13.19
CA ALA A 217 32.37 0.32 -14.44
C ALA A 217 31.17 0.14 -15.40
N ALA A 218 30.04 -0.40 -14.94
CA ALA A 218 28.80 -0.42 -15.72
C ALA A 218 27.68 0.26 -14.92
N PRO A 219 27.05 1.34 -15.43
CA PRO A 219 25.86 1.89 -14.79
C PRO A 219 24.78 0.81 -14.80
N VAL A 220 24.24 0.53 -13.61
CA VAL A 220 23.10 -0.39 -13.45
C VAL A 220 21.99 0.14 -14.36
N SER A 221 21.59 -0.65 -15.35
CA SER A 221 20.57 -0.25 -16.31
C SER A 221 19.34 0.28 -15.56
N ILE A 222 18.91 1.50 -15.91
CA ILE A 222 17.73 2.18 -15.34
C ILE A 222 16.48 1.28 -15.43
N ALA A 223 16.46 0.35 -16.40
CA ALA A 223 15.42 -0.64 -16.59
C ALA A 223 15.28 -1.66 -15.43
N LEU A 224 16.29 -1.81 -14.58
CA LEU A 224 16.28 -2.73 -13.42
C LEU A 224 15.90 -2.03 -12.11
N GLN A 225 15.57 -0.74 -12.13
CA GLN A 225 15.18 0.01 -10.93
C GLN A 225 13.67 0.01 -10.75
N THR A 226 13.20 -0.40 -9.58
CA THR A 226 11.79 -0.31 -9.19
C THR A 226 11.35 1.16 -9.11
N ASN A 227 10.05 1.42 -9.31
CA ASN A 227 9.48 2.76 -9.22
C ASN A 227 9.78 3.45 -7.87
N TRP A 228 9.83 2.68 -6.78
CA TRP A 228 10.21 3.17 -5.46
C TRP A 228 11.68 3.64 -5.39
N MET A 229 12.63 2.85 -5.93
CA MET A 229 14.05 3.22 -5.98
C MET A 229 14.29 4.49 -6.81
N ARG A 230 13.54 4.67 -7.92
CA ARG A 230 13.59 5.90 -8.73
C ARG A 230 13.08 7.11 -7.97
N ARG A 231 11.89 7.02 -7.35
CA ARG A 231 11.27 8.12 -6.60
C ARG A 231 12.11 8.56 -5.40
N THR A 232 12.75 7.61 -4.72
CA THR A 232 13.56 7.88 -3.53
C THR A 232 15.02 8.25 -3.86
N GLY A 233 15.43 8.12 -5.13
CA GLY A 233 16.75 8.55 -5.61
C GLY A 233 17.91 7.74 -5.04
N TRP A 234 17.70 6.46 -4.74
CA TRP A 234 18.72 5.60 -4.11
C TRP A 234 19.99 5.48 -4.95
N GLU A 235 19.86 5.39 -6.27
CA GLU A 235 21.01 5.36 -7.19
C GLU A 235 21.92 6.57 -6.95
N MET A 236 21.35 7.77 -6.92
CA MET A 236 22.10 9.01 -6.70
C MET A 236 22.63 9.11 -5.26
N MET A 237 21.90 8.58 -4.28
CA MET A 237 22.33 8.59 -2.88
C MET A 237 23.55 7.70 -2.63
N PHE A 238 23.66 6.57 -3.33
CA PHE A 238 24.70 5.55 -3.11
C PHE A 238 25.69 5.41 -4.28
N LYS A 239 25.71 6.37 -5.22
CA LYS A 239 26.57 6.32 -6.42
C LYS A 239 28.05 6.29 -6.07
N ASP A 240 28.45 7.18 -5.16
CA ASP A 240 29.86 7.35 -4.75
C ASP A 240 30.13 6.79 -3.34
N THR A 241 29.18 5.99 -2.81
CA THR A 241 29.26 5.46 -1.46
C THR A 241 29.85 4.06 -1.43
N ARG A 242 30.74 3.82 -0.47
CA ARG A 242 31.29 2.50 -0.16
C ARG A 242 30.22 1.58 0.45
N ARG A 243 29.52 0.84 -0.42
CA ARG A 243 28.42 -0.06 -0.05
C ARG A 243 28.86 -1.19 0.88
N ASP A 244 30.09 -1.66 0.72
CA ASP A 244 30.72 -2.63 1.61
C ASP A 244 30.74 -2.13 3.06
N ILE A 245 31.10 -0.87 3.27
CA ILE A 245 31.12 -0.26 4.61
C ILE A 245 29.69 -0.11 5.17
N LEU A 246 28.72 0.26 4.32
CA LEU A 246 27.32 0.36 4.75
C LEU A 246 26.76 -0.99 5.20
N VAL A 247 27.05 -2.06 4.45
CA VAL A 247 26.62 -3.42 4.80
C VAL A 247 27.26 -3.83 6.13
N ALA A 248 28.57 -3.67 6.28
CA ALA A 248 29.27 -4.00 7.52
C ALA A 248 28.73 -3.22 8.74
N LEU A 249 28.37 -1.95 8.57
CA LEU A 249 27.74 -1.15 9.63
C LEU A 249 26.40 -1.74 10.09
N THR A 250 25.66 -2.41 9.22
CA THR A 250 24.36 -3.03 9.56
C THR A 250 24.46 -4.42 10.20
N GLU A 251 25.61 -5.10 10.16
CA GLU A 251 25.73 -6.48 10.62
C GLU A 251 25.39 -6.66 12.11
N LEU A 252 24.90 -7.83 12.53
CA LEU A 252 24.61 -8.04 13.94
C LEU A 252 25.90 -8.33 14.72
N PRO A 253 26.06 -7.78 15.94
CA PRO A 253 27.24 -8.03 16.76
C PRO A 253 27.34 -9.52 17.10
N ASN A 254 28.50 -10.11 16.88
CA ASN A 254 28.75 -11.49 17.24
C ASN A 254 29.04 -11.59 18.75
N ARG A 255 28.15 -12.26 19.49
CA ARG A 255 28.27 -12.44 20.95
C ARG A 255 29.46 -13.30 21.38
N ARG A 256 29.95 -14.15 20.47
CA ARG A 256 30.93 -15.19 20.80
C ARG A 256 32.38 -14.71 20.66
N THR A 257 32.60 -13.61 19.96
CA THR A 257 33.95 -13.13 19.62
C THR A 257 34.24 -11.83 20.36
N ASN A 258 35.22 -11.83 21.27
CA ASN A 258 35.75 -10.61 21.88
C ASN A 258 36.77 -9.93 20.96
N GLN A 259 36.43 -9.80 19.67
CA GLN A 259 37.32 -9.28 18.64
C GLN A 259 36.75 -8.00 18.04
N PRO A 260 37.61 -7.05 17.62
CA PRO A 260 37.17 -5.89 16.86
C PRO A 260 36.57 -6.35 15.52
N MET A 261 35.48 -5.71 15.11
CA MET A 261 34.79 -6.04 13.86
C MET A 261 35.27 -5.11 12.74
N PRO A 262 35.81 -5.64 11.62
CA PRO A 262 36.18 -4.80 10.48
C PRO A 262 34.91 -4.22 9.84
N LEU A 263 34.90 -2.89 9.68
CA LEU A 263 33.81 -2.16 9.01
C LEU A 263 34.12 -1.88 7.53
N GLY A 264 35.35 -2.12 7.09
CA GLY A 264 35.79 -1.97 5.70
C GLY A 264 36.99 -1.03 5.57
N ILE A 265 37.40 -0.76 4.32
CA ILE A 265 38.62 0.00 4.01
C ILE A 265 38.23 1.38 3.48
N GLN A 266 38.73 2.44 4.13
CA GLN A 266 38.57 3.82 3.64
C GLN A 266 39.95 4.44 3.40
N GLY A 267 40.29 4.68 2.13
CA GLY A 267 41.67 5.01 1.75
C GLY A 267 42.56 3.76 1.85
N GLU A 268 43.61 3.82 2.65
CA GLU A 268 44.53 2.70 2.94
C GLU A 268 44.32 2.08 4.34
N GLU A 269 43.45 2.66 5.17
CA GLU A 269 43.22 2.19 6.55
C GLU A 269 41.93 1.36 6.67
N VAL A 270 42.02 0.28 7.45
CA VAL A 270 40.86 -0.54 7.82
C VAL A 270 40.16 0.11 9.01
N ILE A 271 38.88 0.44 8.84
CA ILE A 271 38.04 0.94 9.91
C ILE A 271 37.56 -0.25 10.74
N TYR A 272 37.71 -0.17 12.06
CA TYR A 272 37.24 -1.18 12.99
C TYR A 272 36.20 -0.63 13.97
N SER A 273 35.21 -1.45 14.28
CA SER A 273 34.44 -1.31 15.52
C SER A 273 35.18 -2.03 16.64
N LEU A 274 35.37 -1.36 17.78
CA LEU A 274 36.12 -1.91 18.91
C LEU A 274 35.37 -3.09 19.54
N ALA A 275 36.09 -4.10 20.03
CA ALA A 275 35.48 -5.26 20.70
C ALA A 275 34.56 -4.87 21.87
N ARG A 276 34.93 -3.84 22.65
CA ARG A 276 34.10 -3.30 23.74
C ARG A 276 32.80 -2.68 23.23
N ASP A 277 32.82 -2.08 22.03
CA ASP A 277 31.66 -1.45 21.41
C ASP A 277 30.70 -2.53 20.92
N GLU A 278 31.23 -3.60 20.30
CA GLU A 278 30.44 -4.75 19.86
C GLU A 278 29.82 -5.54 21.02
N ARG A 279 30.52 -5.69 22.16
CA ARG A 279 29.92 -6.27 23.37
C ARG A 279 28.74 -5.46 23.90
N LYS A 280 28.87 -4.12 23.94
CA LYS A 280 27.77 -3.24 24.33
C LYS A 280 26.59 -3.35 23.37
N LEU A 281 26.85 -3.36 22.06
CA LEU A 281 25.82 -3.58 21.04
C LEU A 281 25.12 -4.92 21.23
N ALA A 282 25.86 -6.00 21.46
CA ALA A 282 25.29 -7.32 21.74
C ALA A 282 24.33 -7.30 22.93
N SER A 283 24.71 -6.64 24.04
CA SER A 283 23.84 -6.46 25.21
C SER A 283 22.59 -5.63 24.90
N MET A 284 22.74 -4.53 24.15
CA MET A 284 21.61 -3.72 23.69
C MET A 284 20.64 -4.53 22.82
N MET A 285 21.14 -5.41 21.95
CA MET A 285 20.28 -6.26 21.12
C MET A 285 19.51 -7.28 21.95
N VAL A 286 20.08 -7.82 23.03
CA VAL A 286 19.35 -8.66 24.01
C VAL A 286 18.24 -7.85 24.68
N ALA A 287 18.56 -6.65 25.14
CA ALA A 287 17.59 -5.79 25.81
C ALA A 287 16.44 -5.39 24.86
N LEU A 288 16.74 -5.13 23.60
CA LEU A 288 15.74 -4.86 22.58
C LEU A 288 14.82 -6.06 22.35
N ASP A 289 15.35 -7.28 22.29
CA ASP A 289 14.53 -8.49 22.21
C ASP A 289 13.55 -8.58 23.37
N ARG A 290 14.05 -8.39 24.60
CA ARG A 290 13.22 -8.41 25.82
C ARG A 290 12.16 -7.32 25.80
N LEU A 291 12.49 -6.11 25.35
CA LEU A 291 11.54 -5.01 25.20
C LEU A 291 10.44 -5.38 24.21
N LEU A 292 10.80 -5.91 23.04
CA LEU A 292 9.83 -6.30 22.01
C LEU A 292 8.95 -7.47 22.49
N ASP A 293 9.50 -8.42 23.25
CA ASP A 293 8.75 -9.51 23.86
C ASP A 293 7.73 -8.99 24.88
N GLN A 294 8.15 -8.06 25.74
CA GLN A 294 7.26 -7.38 26.69
C GLN A 294 6.18 -6.57 25.98
N CYS A 295 6.52 -5.84 24.92
CA CYS A 295 5.54 -5.12 24.10
C CYS A 295 4.54 -6.09 23.45
N GLY A 296 5.02 -7.22 22.92
CA GLY A 296 4.18 -8.27 22.36
C GLY A 296 3.21 -8.81 23.41
N GLU A 297 3.69 -9.09 24.61
CA GLU A 297 2.85 -9.58 25.71
C GLU A 297 1.84 -8.53 26.19
N ALA A 298 2.25 -7.26 26.28
CA ALA A 298 1.35 -6.16 26.59
C ALA A 298 0.21 -6.06 25.57
N VAL A 299 0.52 -6.18 24.27
CA VAL A 299 -0.50 -6.17 23.22
C VAL A 299 -1.45 -7.36 23.35
N ARG A 300 -0.94 -8.57 23.63
CA ARG A 300 -1.78 -9.77 23.82
C ARG A 300 -2.72 -9.64 25.02
N ARG A 301 -2.28 -9.01 26.10
CA ARG A 301 -3.08 -8.75 27.32
C ARG A 301 -4.02 -7.55 27.20
N THR A 302 -3.78 -6.66 26.23
CA THR A 302 -4.60 -5.46 26.05
C THR A 302 -5.93 -5.82 25.41
N ASP A 303 -7.01 -5.30 25.98
CA ASP A 303 -8.37 -5.52 25.47
C ASP A 303 -8.54 -5.08 24.01
N VAL A 304 -9.45 -5.75 23.30
CA VAL A 304 -9.75 -5.48 21.89
C VAL A 304 -10.18 -4.02 21.67
N CYS A 305 -10.92 -3.43 22.61
CA CYS A 305 -11.34 -2.03 22.51
C CYS A 305 -10.13 -1.09 22.47
N LEU A 306 -9.19 -1.25 23.41
CA LEU A 306 -7.97 -0.44 23.47
C LEU A 306 -7.07 -0.68 22.26
N ARG A 307 -6.97 -1.92 21.77
CA ARG A 307 -6.22 -2.22 20.54
C ARG A 307 -6.82 -1.58 19.28
N ARG A 308 -8.14 -1.42 19.22
CA ARG A 308 -8.78 -0.66 18.13
C ARG A 308 -8.45 0.83 18.21
N TRP A 309 -8.34 1.39 19.41
CA TRP A 309 -7.85 2.76 19.61
C TRP A 309 -6.37 2.91 19.20
N LEU A 310 -5.50 1.96 19.58
CA LEU A 310 -4.08 1.96 19.19
C LEU A 310 -3.85 1.93 17.68
N ARG A 311 -4.69 1.19 16.93
CA ARG A 311 -4.61 1.13 15.46
C ARG A 311 -5.20 2.39 14.79
N SER A 312 -5.93 3.21 15.53
CA SER A 312 -6.57 4.39 14.95
C SER A 312 -5.54 5.44 14.59
N ARG A 313 -5.72 6.04 13.41
CA ARG A 313 -5.00 7.25 13.00
C ARG A 313 -5.56 8.52 13.65
N PHE A 314 -6.72 8.42 14.29
CA PHE A 314 -7.45 9.55 14.86
C PHE A 314 -7.61 9.38 16.38
N PRO A 315 -7.36 10.43 17.16
CA PRO A 315 -7.40 10.36 18.63
C PRO A 315 -8.82 10.29 19.21
N ASP A 316 -9.85 10.57 18.40
CA ASP A 316 -11.25 10.72 18.80
C ASP A 316 -12.14 9.54 18.43
N ARG A 317 -11.63 8.55 17.68
CA ARG A 317 -12.38 7.36 17.30
C ARG A 317 -11.50 6.11 17.18
N PRO A 318 -12.01 4.93 17.53
CA PRO A 318 -11.29 3.68 17.34
C PRO A 318 -11.33 3.22 15.86
N TYR A 319 -10.33 2.43 15.45
CA TYR A 319 -10.33 1.76 14.16
C TYR A 319 -11.28 0.55 14.16
N LYS A 320 -11.73 0.11 12.98
CA LYS A 320 -12.69 -1.01 12.86
C LYS A 320 -12.06 -2.35 13.29
N ALA A 321 -10.78 -2.54 13.00
CA ALA A 321 -10.01 -3.72 13.38
C ALA A 321 -9.08 -3.41 14.56
N PRO A 322 -8.79 -4.36 15.46
CA PRO A 322 -7.78 -4.17 16.49
C PRO A 322 -6.38 -4.07 15.87
N PHE A 323 -5.46 -3.45 16.60
CA PHE A 323 -4.03 -3.64 16.39
C PHE A 323 -3.66 -5.10 16.64
N GLU A 324 -2.94 -5.70 15.71
CA GLU A 324 -2.51 -7.09 15.75
C GLU A 324 -1.01 -7.18 15.51
N LEU A 325 -0.39 -8.15 16.19
CA LEU A 325 1.00 -8.49 15.96
C LEU A 325 1.12 -9.28 14.65
N VAL A 326 2.34 -9.36 14.13
CA VAL A 326 2.64 -10.15 12.93
C VAL A 326 2.23 -11.61 13.18
N ALA A 327 1.37 -12.15 12.30
CA ALA A 327 0.77 -13.47 12.52
C ALA A 327 1.78 -14.62 12.38
N LYS A 328 2.80 -14.45 11.55
CA LYS A 328 3.83 -15.47 11.29
C LYS A 328 5.09 -15.20 12.13
N PRO A 329 5.55 -16.18 12.95
CA PRO A 329 6.80 -16.05 13.71
C PRO A 329 8.05 -15.83 12.83
N SER A 330 8.05 -16.35 11.60
CA SER A 330 9.14 -16.13 10.64
C SER A 330 9.24 -14.67 10.22
N SER A 331 8.13 -14.05 9.84
CA SER A 331 8.06 -12.63 9.48
C SER A 331 8.43 -11.73 10.67
N GLU A 332 8.01 -12.08 11.88
CA GLU A 332 8.42 -11.34 13.09
C GLU A 332 9.95 -11.35 13.28
N LYS A 333 10.60 -12.51 13.07
CA LYS A 333 12.07 -12.61 13.14
C LYS A 333 12.76 -11.69 12.13
N VAL A 334 12.22 -11.59 10.90
CA VAL A 334 12.75 -10.69 9.85
C VAL A 334 12.66 -9.24 10.29
N TYR A 335 11.49 -8.76 10.73
CA TYR A 335 11.35 -7.37 11.20
C TYR A 335 12.23 -7.05 12.41
N ARG A 336 12.34 -7.98 13.35
CA ARG A 336 13.25 -7.84 14.51
C ARG A 336 14.70 -7.74 14.06
N LYS A 337 15.11 -8.58 13.10
CA LYS A 337 16.46 -8.54 12.53
C LYS A 337 16.74 -7.19 11.88
N GLU A 338 15.84 -6.68 11.05
CA GLU A 338 16.04 -5.40 10.37
C GLU A 338 16.05 -4.20 11.33
N LEU A 339 15.21 -4.20 12.36
CA LEU A 339 15.26 -3.17 13.40
C LEU A 339 16.60 -3.19 14.15
N LYS A 340 17.12 -4.37 14.48
CA LYS A 340 18.44 -4.51 15.11
C LYS A 340 19.56 -4.00 14.19
N ARG A 341 19.54 -4.40 12.92
CA ARG A 341 20.50 -3.94 11.89
C ARG A 341 20.50 -2.41 11.78
N PHE A 342 19.32 -1.80 11.76
CA PHE A 342 19.15 -0.35 11.76
C PHE A 342 19.77 0.33 12.99
N ILE A 343 19.55 -0.22 14.19
CA ILE A 343 20.13 0.34 15.43
C ILE A 343 21.66 0.17 15.44
N CYS A 344 22.17 -1.00 15.06
CA CYS A 344 23.60 -1.26 14.94
C CYS A 344 24.28 -0.29 13.97
N PHE A 345 23.65 -0.02 12.83
CA PHE A 345 24.13 0.95 11.85
C PHE A 345 24.38 2.32 12.48
N TRP A 346 23.38 2.89 13.16
CA TRP A 346 23.52 4.24 13.74
C TRP A 346 24.49 4.29 14.90
N LEU A 347 24.49 3.28 15.76
CA LEU A 347 25.39 3.26 16.91
C LEU A 347 26.86 3.10 16.48
N ARG A 348 27.15 2.25 15.48
CA ARG A 348 28.51 2.14 14.91
C ARG A 348 28.90 3.40 14.16
N LEU A 349 27.99 3.95 13.35
CA LEU A 349 28.26 5.18 12.61
C LEU A 349 28.61 6.34 13.55
N SER A 350 27.92 6.46 14.69
CA SER A 350 28.20 7.49 15.71
C SER A 350 29.59 7.41 16.34
N ARG A 351 30.30 6.28 16.16
CA ARG A 351 31.65 6.05 16.69
C ARG A 351 32.76 6.39 15.75
N LEU A 352 32.46 6.49 14.47
CA LEU A 352 33.40 6.95 13.48
C LEU A 352 33.67 8.44 13.67
N LEU A 353 34.86 8.89 13.26
CA LEU A 353 35.18 10.30 13.26
C LEU A 353 34.17 11.06 12.37
N PRO A 354 33.78 12.30 12.71
CA PRO A 354 32.83 13.07 11.90
C PRO A 354 33.24 13.23 10.42
N THR A 355 34.55 13.22 10.15
CA THR A 355 35.14 13.22 8.80
C THR A 355 34.86 11.91 8.06
N THR A 356 35.19 10.78 8.67
CA THR A 356 34.92 9.41 8.20
C THR A 356 33.43 9.19 7.96
N MET A 357 32.59 9.61 8.92
CA MET A 357 31.13 9.55 8.82
C MET A 357 30.62 10.31 7.59
N ARG A 358 31.02 11.57 7.42
CA ARG A 358 30.59 12.38 6.26
C ARG A 358 31.07 11.79 4.94
N ALA A 359 32.26 11.20 4.93
CA ALA A 359 32.79 10.52 3.75
C ALA A 359 32.05 9.21 3.42
N ILE A 360 31.48 8.51 4.41
CA ILE A 360 30.68 7.30 4.20
C ILE A 360 29.24 7.65 3.81
N THR A 361 28.56 8.52 4.54
CA THR A 361 27.11 8.77 4.36
C THR A 361 26.79 10.02 3.54
N GLY A 362 27.80 10.79 3.09
CA GLY A 362 27.65 12.07 2.41
C GLY A 362 27.08 13.21 3.28
N ARG A 363 26.57 12.88 4.48
CA ARG A 363 25.92 13.79 5.43
C ARG A 363 26.34 13.44 6.84
N GLY A 364 26.57 14.45 7.68
CA GLY A 364 26.82 14.26 9.11
C GLY A 364 25.53 14.13 9.91
N LEU A 365 25.61 13.50 11.08
CA LEU A 365 24.54 13.53 12.07
C LEU A 365 24.35 14.95 12.61
N ASN A 366 23.10 15.35 12.84
CA ASN A 366 22.83 16.61 13.51
C ASN A 366 23.23 16.53 15.00
N ARG A 367 23.43 17.69 15.65
CA ARG A 367 23.92 17.75 17.04
C ARG A 367 23.00 17.01 18.02
N HIS A 368 21.68 17.05 17.80
CA HIS A 368 20.69 16.39 18.64
C HIS A 368 20.75 14.87 18.51
N GLN A 369 20.78 14.35 17.29
CA GLN A 369 20.90 12.93 16.96
C GLN A 369 22.20 12.36 17.53
N PHE A 370 23.31 13.07 17.35
CA PHE A 370 24.60 12.64 17.90
C PHE A 370 24.57 12.59 19.44
N ARG A 371 23.94 13.59 20.09
CA ARG A 371 23.77 13.61 21.54
C ARG A 371 22.93 12.42 22.02
N ALA A 372 21.77 12.18 21.42
CA ALA A 372 20.89 11.08 21.81
C ALA A 372 21.55 9.70 21.68
N LEU A 373 22.29 9.47 20.58
CA LEU A 373 23.04 8.22 20.38
C LEU A 373 24.19 8.07 21.39
N ARG A 374 24.82 9.19 21.78
CA ARG A 374 25.87 9.19 22.80
C ARG A 374 25.32 8.88 24.19
N GLU A 375 24.22 9.52 24.57
CA GLU A 375 23.55 9.32 25.86
C GLU A 375 23.11 7.87 26.03
N LEU A 376 22.41 7.31 25.03
CA LEU A 376 21.97 5.90 25.04
C LEU A 376 23.13 4.93 25.26
N ARG A 377 24.32 5.27 24.78
CA ARG A 377 25.49 4.40 24.82
C ARG A 377 26.32 4.53 26.09
N VAL A 378 26.43 5.75 26.63
CA VAL A 378 27.22 6.04 27.83
C VAL A 378 26.50 5.58 29.10
N ASP A 379 25.22 5.23 28.99
CA ASP A 379 24.43 4.69 30.10
C ASP A 379 25.14 3.51 30.81
N ASP A 380 25.24 3.64 32.13
CA ASP A 380 25.95 2.70 33.00
C ASP A 380 25.30 1.30 33.02
N ILE A 381 24.02 1.20 32.61
CA ILE A 381 23.32 -0.08 32.47
C ILE A 381 23.99 -1.04 31.47
N TRP A 382 24.84 -0.52 30.57
CA TRP A 382 25.55 -1.31 29.56
C TRP A 382 26.99 -1.68 29.96
N GLN A 383 27.42 -1.34 31.17
CA GLN A 383 28.71 -1.83 31.67
C GLN A 383 28.57 -3.33 31.97
N SER A 384 29.08 -4.17 31.07
CA SER A 384 29.31 -5.57 31.41
C SER A 384 30.45 -5.63 32.41
N GLU A 385 30.30 -6.37 33.50
CA GLU A 385 31.45 -6.83 34.29
C GLU A 385 32.52 -7.36 33.32
N GLU A 386 33.74 -6.85 33.43
CA GLU A 386 34.84 -7.40 32.64
C GLU A 386 34.98 -8.88 32.94
N PRO A 387 35.27 -9.75 31.96
CA PRO A 387 35.63 -11.11 32.27
C PRO A 387 36.89 -11.01 33.12
N ALA A 388 36.77 -11.35 34.41
CA ALA A 388 37.92 -11.54 35.27
C ALA A 388 38.87 -12.50 34.55
N ASP A 389 40.10 -12.05 34.40
CA ASP A 389 41.25 -12.82 33.92
C ASP A 389 41.35 -14.10 34.77
N MET A 390 40.77 -15.20 34.30
CA MET A 390 40.92 -16.52 34.92
C MET A 390 42.04 -17.27 34.19
N GLY A 391 43.25 -16.76 34.39
CA GLY A 391 44.46 -17.54 34.27
C GLY A 391 44.60 -18.49 35.46
N ARG A 392 44.67 -19.79 35.14
CA ARG A 392 45.24 -20.94 35.89
C ARG A 392 44.43 -21.64 37.00
N THR A 393 44.05 -22.87 36.63
CA THR A 393 44.14 -24.16 37.35
C THR A 393 43.42 -24.30 38.69
N ASP A 394 42.42 -25.19 38.76
CA ASP A 394 42.68 -26.56 39.21
C ASP A 394 41.57 -27.56 38.83
N ASN A 395 41.97 -28.82 38.74
CA ASN A 395 41.19 -30.00 38.36
C ASN A 395 40.08 -30.38 39.37
N GLN A 396 38.94 -30.85 38.86
CA GLN A 396 38.20 -32.08 39.25
C GLN A 396 36.80 -32.02 38.61
N ASP A 397 36.53 -32.85 37.61
CA ASP A 397 35.91 -34.17 37.72
C ASP A 397 34.36 -34.10 37.66
N GLY A 398 33.77 -34.95 36.82
CA GLY A 398 32.34 -35.23 36.82
C GLY A 398 31.55 -34.83 35.56
N GLY A 399 31.64 -35.65 34.51
CA GLY A 399 30.41 -36.15 33.86
C GLY A 399 29.89 -35.49 32.57
N GLN A 400 30.17 -36.17 31.45
CA GLN A 400 29.25 -36.50 30.34
C GLN A 400 28.51 -35.32 29.66
N SER A 401 29.01 -34.79 28.53
CA SER A 401 28.81 -35.31 27.16
C SER A 401 27.35 -35.55 26.76
N MET A 402 26.77 -34.60 26.02
CA MET A 402 26.09 -34.91 24.77
C MET A 402 26.31 -33.77 23.77
N ASN A 403 26.90 -34.14 22.64
CA ASN A 403 27.21 -33.31 21.48
C ASN A 403 25.95 -32.82 20.76
N ASP A 404 26.04 -31.59 20.27
CA ASP A 404 25.75 -31.10 18.93
C ASP A 404 24.87 -31.93 18.00
N HIS A 405 23.83 -31.28 17.47
CA HIS A 405 23.73 -31.17 16.01
C HIS A 405 23.12 -29.83 15.62
N GLU A 406 23.99 -28.96 15.09
CA GLU A 406 23.61 -27.91 14.15
C GLU A 406 22.90 -28.56 12.95
N SER A 407 21.76 -28.00 12.57
CA SER A 407 21.23 -28.13 11.23
C SER A 407 21.00 -26.70 10.74
N GLY A 408 21.97 -26.23 9.94
CA GLY A 408 21.76 -25.05 9.12
C GLY A 408 20.61 -25.34 8.17
N ASP A 409 19.62 -24.45 8.17
CA ASP A 409 18.65 -24.38 7.10
C ASP A 409 18.66 -22.96 6.55
N ASP A 410 18.76 -22.97 5.22
CA ASP A 410 19.28 -21.93 4.36
C ASP A 410 18.24 -20.83 4.13
N GLY A 411 18.73 -19.64 3.80
CA GLY A 411 17.92 -18.44 3.64
C GLY A 411 17.03 -18.51 2.40
N GLY A 412 15.72 -18.64 2.60
CA GLY A 412 14.73 -18.30 1.58
C GLY A 412 14.46 -16.80 1.58
N GLU A 413 15.00 -16.11 0.57
CA GLU A 413 14.65 -14.73 0.22
C GLU A 413 13.24 -14.72 -0.38
N GLU A 414 12.29 -14.02 0.25
CA GLU A 414 10.99 -13.71 -0.34
C GLU A 414 10.93 -12.21 -0.65
N GLU A 415 10.96 -11.91 -1.95
CA GLU A 415 10.87 -10.58 -2.54
C GLU A 415 9.51 -9.92 -2.29
N GLU A 416 9.58 -8.62 -2.04
CA GLU A 416 8.45 -7.71 -1.87
C GLU A 416 7.74 -7.50 -3.22
N ASN A 417 6.48 -7.90 -3.32
CA ASN A 417 5.61 -7.49 -4.42
C ASN A 417 5.06 -6.09 -4.15
N ASP A 418 5.72 -5.09 -4.73
CA ASP A 418 5.19 -3.75 -4.99
C ASP A 418 4.69 -3.71 -6.43
N ASP A 419 3.37 -3.80 -6.63
CA ASP A 419 2.72 -3.46 -7.90
C ASP A 419 2.01 -2.10 -7.76
N ASP A 420 2.78 -1.04 -8.01
CA ASP A 420 2.28 0.18 -8.66
C ASP A 420 2.53 -0.01 -10.18
N ASP A 421 1.49 -0.03 -11.03
CA ASP A 421 1.68 0.29 -12.46
C ASP A 421 0.60 1.18 -13.07
N TYR A 422 1.08 1.93 -14.06
CA TYR A 422 0.72 3.21 -14.63
C TYR A 422 -0.04 3.09 -15.97
N GLY A 423 -0.32 4.25 -16.56
CA GLY A 423 -0.68 4.48 -17.97
C GLY A 423 -1.60 5.71 -18.02
N ASP A 424 -1.11 6.95 -18.08
CA ASP A 424 -0.33 7.61 -19.13
C ASP A 424 -0.96 7.52 -20.52
N GLU A 425 -1.48 8.66 -20.98
CA GLU A 425 -1.65 9.00 -22.39
C GLU A 425 -1.21 10.46 -22.55
N GLU A 426 -0.11 10.63 -23.28
CA GLU A 426 0.44 11.89 -23.79
C GLU A 426 -0.30 12.36 -25.06
N ASP A 427 -0.04 13.63 -25.42
CA ASP A 427 -0.17 14.29 -26.73
C ASP A 427 -1.59 14.75 -27.16
N GLU A 428 -1.85 15.92 -27.77
CA GLU A 428 -1.03 16.80 -28.62
C GLU A 428 -1.37 18.31 -28.38
N GLY A 429 -0.47 19.20 -28.80
CA GLY A 429 -0.53 20.64 -28.63
C GLY A 429 -1.28 21.45 -29.71
N GLU A 430 -1.09 22.78 -29.61
CA GLU A 430 -1.38 23.86 -30.59
C GLU A 430 -2.89 24.15 -30.82
N ASP A 431 -3.42 25.39 -30.92
CA ASP A 431 -2.91 26.67 -31.38
C ASP A 431 -3.79 27.87 -30.90
N GLU A 432 -3.21 29.06 -31.03
CA GLU A 432 -3.77 30.42 -31.15
C GLU A 432 -5.31 30.63 -31.13
N LYS A 433 -5.80 31.46 -30.19
CA LYS A 433 -6.19 32.89 -30.37
C LYS A 433 -7.15 33.39 -29.29
#